data_AF-A0A821I294-F1
#
_entry.id   AF-A0A821I294-F1
#
_cell.length_a   1.000
_cell.length_b   1.000
_cell.length_c   1.000
_cell.angle_alpha   90.00
_cell.angle_beta   90.00
_cell.angle_gamma   90.00
#
_symmetry.space_group_name_H-M   'P 1'
#
loop_
_entity.id
_entity.type
_entity.pdbx_description
1 polymer ?
#
loop_
_entity_poly.entity_id
_entity_poly.type
_entity_poly.pdbx_seq_one_letter_code
_entity_poly.pdbx_strand_id
1 'polypeptide(L)'
;LLSIQSIIFQSQPYFNQLGYQRTRPTATATDQSLQYFVYVRQATVRSAIIQQLPNPSICFYHIIRQHLFLKRNEIIYQCQSWIEQL
;
A
#
# COMPACT_ATOMS: atom_id res chain seq x y z
N LEU A 1 11.63 2.61 14.02
CA LEU A 1 11.35 2.62 12.57
C LEU A 1 11.29 1.19 11.99
N LEU A 2 12.29 0.34 12.24
CA LEU A 2 12.31 -1.05 11.74
C LEU A 2 11.05 -1.85 12.08
N SER A 3 10.53 -1.74 13.30
CA SER A 3 9.30 -2.44 13.72
C SER A 3 8.07 -2.10 12.85
N ILE A 4 7.93 -0.85 12.40
CA ILE A 4 6.82 -0.42 11.55
C ILE A 4 6.92 -1.10 10.18
N GLN A 5 8.11 -1.11 9.58
CA GLN A 5 8.33 -1.73 8.28
C GLN A 5 8.20 -3.25 8.36
N SER A 6 8.68 -3.87 9.44
CA SER A 6 8.67 -5.32 9.60
C SER A 6 7.31 -5.89 9.97
N ILE A 7 6.43 -5.13 10.63
CA ILE A 7 5.16 -5.65 11.17
C ILE A 7 3.95 -5.08 10.40
N ILE A 8 3.97 -3.80 10.06
CA ILE A 8 2.80 -3.10 9.51
C ILE A 8 2.82 -3.12 7.98
N PHE A 9 3.96 -2.79 7.36
CA PHE A 9 4.09 -2.75 5.88
C PHE A 9 4.49 -4.11 5.29
N GLN A 10 3.69 -5.12 5.61
CA GLN A 10 3.87 -6.48 5.08
C GLN A 10 3.04 -6.72 3.82
N SER A 11 3.45 -7.74 3.06
CA SER A 11 2.77 -8.14 1.82
C SER A 11 1.39 -8.73 2.03
N GLN A 12 0.97 -9.12 3.24
CA GLN A 12 -0.37 -9.62 3.56
C GLN A 12 -0.94 -9.06 4.87
N PRO A 13 -1.25 -7.74 4.92
CA PRO A 13 -1.66 -7.05 6.14
C PRO A 13 -2.99 -7.57 6.72
N TYR A 14 -3.84 -8.19 5.91
CA TYR A 14 -5.10 -8.81 6.35
C TYR A 14 -4.88 -9.85 7.47
N PHE A 15 -3.81 -10.65 7.37
CA PHE A 15 -3.54 -11.73 8.33
C PHE A 15 -2.87 -11.26 9.63
N ASN A 16 -2.60 -9.95 9.77
CA ASN A 16 -2.14 -9.37 11.03
C ASN A 16 -3.28 -9.25 12.05
N GLN A 17 -4.54 -9.41 11.63
CA GLN A 17 -5.69 -9.47 12.52
C GLN A 17 -5.66 -10.74 13.39
N LEU A 18 -6.02 -10.60 14.66
CA LEU A 18 -6.09 -11.71 15.60
C LEU A 18 -7.06 -12.79 15.08
N GLY A 19 -6.61 -14.04 15.08
CA GLY A 19 -7.41 -15.19 14.65
C GLY A 19 -7.41 -15.46 13.14
N TYR A 20 -6.97 -14.52 12.30
CA TYR A 20 -7.05 -14.66 10.83
C TYR A 20 -5.90 -15.51 10.27
N GLN A 21 -4.82 -15.71 11.04
CA GLN A 21 -3.73 -16.61 10.63
C GLN A 21 -4.20 -18.05 10.38
N ARG A 22 -5.23 -18.49 11.12
CA ARG A 22 -5.78 -19.85 11.03
C ARG A 22 -6.65 -20.05 9.78
N THR A 23 -7.10 -18.97 9.15
CA THR A 23 -7.96 -19.02 7.97
C THR A 23 -7.18 -19.01 6.66
N ARG A 24 -5.84 -18.83 6.70
CA ARG A 24 -4.96 -18.81 5.50
C ARG A 24 -5.22 -19.90 4.46
N PRO A 25 -5.50 -21.17 4.81
CA PRO A 25 -5.69 -22.20 3.78
C PRO A 25 -7.06 -22.15 3.08
N THR A 26 -7.99 -21.27 3.48
CA THR A 26 -9.33 -21.25 2.89
C THR A 26 -9.43 -20.28 1.72
N ALA A 27 -10.09 -20.71 0.63
CA ALA A 27 -10.37 -19.86 -0.53
C ALA A 27 -11.13 -18.57 -0.13
N THR A 28 -12.00 -18.66 0.89
CA THR A 28 -12.70 -17.51 1.45
C THR A 28 -11.77 -16.46 2.07
N ALA A 29 -10.69 -16.88 2.73
CA ALA A 29 -9.71 -15.96 3.30
C ALA A 29 -8.83 -15.34 2.21
N THR A 30 -8.58 -16.07 1.12
CA THR A 30 -7.90 -15.53 -0.06
C THR A 30 -8.71 -14.39 -0.67
N ASP A 31 -10.01 -14.59 -0.93
CA ASP A 31 -10.88 -13.55 -1.49
C ASP A 31 -10.99 -12.33 -0.57
N GLN A 32 -11.17 -12.54 0.73
CA GLN A 32 -11.22 -11.45 1.71
C GLN A 32 -9.91 -10.66 1.77
N SER A 33 -8.77 -11.36 1.68
CA SER A 33 -7.46 -10.71 1.64
C SER A 33 -7.28 -9.87 0.38
N LEU A 34 -7.76 -10.36 -0.79
CA LEU A 34 -7.75 -9.62 -2.05
C LEU A 34 -8.56 -8.33 -1.94
N GLN A 35 -9.79 -8.40 -1.45
CA GLN A 35 -10.63 -7.21 -1.25
C GLN A 35 -9.95 -6.18 -0.33
N TYR A 36 -9.33 -6.66 0.75
CA TYR A 36 -8.56 -5.80 1.65
C TYR A 36 -7.36 -5.14 0.94
N PHE A 37 -6.65 -5.86 0.07
CA PHE A 37 -5.56 -5.29 -0.71
C PHE A 37 -6.02 -4.19 -1.66
N VAL A 38 -7.14 -4.39 -2.35
CA VAL A 38 -7.69 -3.37 -3.26
C VAL A 38 -7.95 -2.07 -2.51
N TYR A 39 -8.60 -2.17 -1.35
CA TYR A 39 -8.86 -1.03 -0.48
C TYR A 39 -7.56 -0.33 -0.04
N VAL A 40 -6.57 -1.08 0.45
CA VAL A 40 -5.30 -0.53 0.91
C VAL A 40 -4.53 0.12 -0.25
N ARG A 41 -4.43 -0.53 -1.41
CA ARG A 41 -3.75 0.01 -2.61
C ARG A 41 -4.37 1.34 -3.02
N GLN A 42 -5.70 1.40 -3.10
CA GLN A 42 -6.42 2.64 -3.42
C GLN A 42 -6.15 3.73 -2.39
N ALA A 43 -6.22 3.40 -1.10
CA ALA A 43 -5.96 4.34 -0.01
C ALA A 43 -4.50 4.85 -0.03
N THR A 44 -3.52 3.98 -0.33
CA THR A 44 -2.12 4.36 -0.48
C THR A 44 -1.93 5.35 -1.62
N VAL A 45 -2.47 5.07 -2.81
CA VAL A 45 -2.34 5.99 -3.96
C VAL A 45 -3.01 7.32 -3.65
N ARG A 46 -4.22 7.31 -3.08
CA ARG A 46 -4.96 8.53 -2.77
C ARG A 46 -4.27 9.38 -1.70
N SER A 47 -3.98 8.79 -0.55
CA SER A 47 -3.57 9.53 0.65
C SER A 47 -2.05 9.69 0.77
N ALA A 48 -1.29 8.64 0.45
CA ALA A 48 0.16 8.65 0.62
C ALA A 48 0.92 9.17 -0.62
N ILE A 49 0.27 9.21 -1.80
CA ILE A 49 0.90 9.68 -3.04
C ILE A 49 0.22 10.98 -3.54
N ILE A 50 -1.05 10.91 -3.96
CA ILE A 50 -1.72 12.04 -4.64
C ILE A 50 -1.84 13.25 -3.72
N GLN A 51 -2.29 13.08 -2.47
CA GLN A 51 -2.43 14.19 -1.53
C GLN A 51 -1.09 14.81 -1.11
N GLN A 52 0.02 14.07 -1.23
CA GLN A 52 1.35 14.58 -0.93
C GLN A 52 1.94 15.45 -2.05
N LEU A 53 1.36 15.45 -3.26
CA LEU A 53 1.81 16.28 -4.38
C LEU A 53 1.50 17.78 -4.18
N PRO A 54 0.25 18.19 -3.88
CA PRO A 54 -0.10 19.61 -3.75
C PRO A 54 0.35 20.20 -2.40
N ASN A 55 0.35 19.40 -1.32
CA ASN A 55 0.66 19.87 0.02
C ASN A 55 1.49 18.83 0.80
N PRO A 56 2.75 18.59 0.41
CA PRO A 56 3.62 17.69 1.15
C PRO A 56 3.89 18.26 2.55
N SER A 57 4.13 17.37 3.52
CA SER A 57 4.57 17.78 4.85
C SER A 57 5.79 18.70 4.77
N ILE A 58 5.74 19.87 5.43
CA ILE A 58 6.78 20.91 5.37
C ILE A 58 8.16 20.33 5.72
N CYS A 59 8.24 19.51 6.77
CA CYS A 59 9.48 18.88 7.21
C CYS A 59 10.08 17.92 6.16
N PHE A 60 9.26 17.40 5.25
CA PHE A 60 9.65 16.42 4.25
C PHE A 60 9.46 16.92 2.81
N TYR A 61 9.23 18.22 2.60
CA TYR A 61 8.86 18.81 1.31
C TYR A 61 9.78 18.36 0.16
N HIS A 62 11.09 18.55 0.34
CA HIS A 62 12.09 18.20 -0.68
C HIS A 62 12.19 16.69 -0.90
N ILE A 63 12.12 15.90 0.18
CA ILE A 63 12.23 14.44 0.12
C ILE A 63 11.04 13.86 -0.64
N ILE A 64 9.82 14.29 -0.32
CA ILE A 64 8.59 13.83 -0.99
C ILE A 64 8.63 14.17 -2.47
N ARG A 65 8.95 15.42 -2.83
CA ARG A 65 9.00 15.84 -4.23
C ARG A 65 10.08 15.09 -5.02
N GLN A 66 11.28 14.96 -4.44
CA GLN A 66 12.37 14.23 -5.08
C GLN A 66 12.00 12.75 -5.28
N HIS A 67 11.46 12.11 -4.24
CA HIS A 67 11.05 10.71 -4.29
C HIS A 67 10.00 10.47 -5.37
N LEU A 68 8.90 11.23 -5.34
CA LEU A 68 7.81 11.07 -6.31
C LEU A 68 8.25 11.41 -7.73
N PHE A 69 9.14 12.40 -7.91
CA PHE A 69 9.69 12.70 -9.23
C PHE A 69 10.54 11.54 -9.76
N LEU A 70 11.48 11.02 -8.97
CA LEU A 70 12.36 9.93 -9.39
C LEU A 70 11.58 8.63 -9.65
N LYS A 71 10.57 8.35 -8.84
CA LYS A 71 9.79 7.11 -8.89
C LYS A 71 8.54 7.17 -9.77
N ARG A 72 8.23 8.32 -10.40
CA ARG A 72 6.96 8.54 -11.13
C ARG A 72 6.58 7.42 -12.10
N ASN A 73 7.53 6.94 -12.91
CA ASN A 73 7.26 5.91 -13.91
C ASN A 73 6.99 4.54 -13.25
N GLU A 74 7.76 4.21 -12.21
CA GLU A 74 7.59 2.98 -11.44
C GLU A 74 6.25 2.97 -10.70
N ILE A 75 5.85 4.11 -10.12
CA ILE A 75 4.55 4.28 -9.46
C ILE A 75 3.41 4.10 -10.46
N ILE A 76 3.48 4.71 -11.65
CA ILE A 76 2.46 4.57 -12.68
C ILE A 76 2.35 3.11 -13.14
N TYR A 77 3.48 2.47 -13.43
CA TYR A 77 3.53 1.06 -13.82
C TYR A 77 2.96 0.14 -12.74
N GLN A 78 3.30 0.38 -11.47
CA GLN A 78 2.76 -0.37 -10.35
C GLN A 78 1.25 -0.22 -10.22
N CYS A 79 0.72 1.00 -10.37
CA CYS A 79 -0.72 1.24 -10.36
C CYS A 79 -1.43 0.53 -11.52
N GLN A 80 -0.85 0.53 -12.72
CA GLN A 80 -1.41 -0.20 -13.87
C GLN A 80 -1.45 -1.71 -13.61
N SER A 81 -0.35 -2.28 -13.12
CA SER A 81 -0.30 -3.69 -12.76
C SER A 81 -1.33 -4.06 -11.67
N TRP A 82 -1.59 -3.16 -10.71
CA TRP A 82 -2.64 -3.39 -9.73
C TRP A 82 -4.05 -3.36 -10.31
N ILE A 83 -4.29 -2.57 -11.35
CA ILE A 83 -5.58 -2.52 -12.05
C ILE A 83 -5.78 -3.78 -12.89
N GLU A 84 -4.73 -4.30 -13.53
CA GLU A 84 -4.78 -5.54 -14.30
C GLU A 84 -5.00 -6.80 -13.44
N GLN A 85 -4.71 -6.71 -12.15
CA GLN A 85 -4.94 -7.79 -11.16
C GLN A 85 -6.36 -7.79 -10.57
N LEU A 86 -7.18 -6.79 -10.89
CA LEU A 86 -8.59 -6.71 -10.50
C LEU A 86 -9.47 -7.51 -11.47
#